data_AF-A0A0A1TGG0-F1
#
_entry.id   AF-A0A0A1TGG0-F1
#
_cell.length_a   1.000
_cell.length_b   1.000
_cell.length_c   1.000
_cell.angle_alpha   90.00
_cell.angle_beta   90.00
_cell.angle_gamma   90.00
#
_symmetry.space_group_name_H-M   'P 1'
#
loop_
_entity.id
_entity.type
_entity.pdbx_description
1 polymer ?
#
loop_
_entity_poly.entity_id
_entity_poly.type
_entity_poly.pdbx_seq_one_letter_code
_entity_poly.pdbx_strand_id
1 'polypeptide(L)'
;MGKLSLKNLGTGYVLFCVLFLCNFVIALAVIGLYATDVQRGNEERTGVNSKWVYGVVVGALSAVTCLVWFVPKLIGLAGILAPIWNLIVFILYISLFGVFAAMFIKEDPKGDGFVMRMKNAVWVDLAGAILWFFTAIVSLVYWTRHRDLGVTRFTGRARV
;
A
#
# COMPACT_ATOMS: atom_id res chain seq x y z
N MET A 1 11.72 27.82 12.76
CA MET A 1 11.04 27.12 11.64
C MET A 1 12.03 26.99 10.48
N GLY A 2 12.66 25.83 10.31
CA GLY A 2 13.66 25.61 9.26
C GLY A 2 13.01 25.46 7.89
N LYS A 3 13.44 26.27 6.92
CA LYS A 3 13.01 26.21 5.52
C LYS A 3 13.35 24.82 4.96
N LEU A 4 12.34 24.12 4.44
CA LEU A 4 12.50 22.83 3.77
C LEU A 4 13.23 23.07 2.44
N SER A 5 14.57 23.00 2.45
CA SER A 5 15.38 23.12 1.24
C SER A 5 15.39 21.78 0.52
N LEU A 6 14.75 21.71 -0.66
CA LEU A 6 14.73 20.53 -1.54
C LEU A 6 16.14 19.99 -1.88
N LYS A 7 17.17 20.83 -1.77
CA LYS A 7 18.57 20.48 -2.06
C LYS A 7 19.23 19.58 -1.00
N ASN A 8 18.64 19.44 0.19
CA ASN A 8 19.16 18.63 1.29
C ASN A 8 18.35 17.33 1.52
N LEU A 9 17.57 16.89 0.53
CA LEU A 9 16.92 15.59 0.59
C LEU A 9 17.98 14.48 0.47
N GLY A 10 18.22 13.76 1.57
CA GLY A 10 19.07 12.57 1.52
C GLY A 10 18.52 11.53 0.54
N THR A 11 19.39 10.82 -0.17
CA THR A 11 19.03 9.80 -1.17
C THR A 11 17.99 8.79 -0.67
N GLY A 12 18.04 8.43 0.62
CA GLY A 12 17.07 7.53 1.24
C GLY A 12 15.64 8.08 1.31
N TYR A 13 15.48 9.40 1.48
CA TYR A 13 14.16 10.03 1.49
C TYR A 13 13.56 10.11 0.09
N VAL A 14 14.37 10.40 -0.93
CA VAL A 14 13.91 10.39 -2.33
C VAL A 14 13.42 8.99 -2.71
N LEU A 15 14.19 7.94 -2.39
CA LEU A 15 13.81 6.56 -2.66
C LEU A 15 12.49 6.19 -1.95
N PHE A 16 12.32 6.63 -0.71
CA PHE A 16 11.09 6.45 0.05
C PHE A 16 9.90 7.13 -0.63
N CYS A 17 10.03 8.42 -1.00
CA CYS A 17 8.97 9.14 -1.71
C CYS A 17 8.59 8.47 -3.04
N VAL A 18 9.58 7.99 -3.80
CA VAL A 18 9.32 7.26 -5.06
C VAL A 18 8.54 5.97 -4.78
N LEU A 19 8.93 5.19 -3.76
CA LEU A 19 8.23 3.97 -3.39
C LEU A 19 6.76 4.25 -2.99
N PHE A 20 6.52 5.26 -2.17
CA PHE A 20 5.15 5.63 -1.77
C PHE A 20 4.35 6.26 -2.91
N LEU A 21 5.01 6.95 -3.85
CA LEU A 21 4.35 7.43 -5.06
C LEU A 21 3.90 6.26 -5.94
N CYS A 22 4.74 5.23 -6.13
CA CYS A 22 4.35 4.02 -6.87
C CYS A 22 3.17 3.31 -6.19
N ASN A 23 3.22 3.13 -4.86
CA ASN A 23 2.10 2.56 -4.11
C ASN A 23 0.83 3.40 -4.25
N PHE A 24 0.94 4.74 -4.22
CA PHE A 24 -0.19 5.65 -4.37
C PHE A 24 -0.85 5.53 -5.75
N VAL A 25 -0.05 5.47 -6.82
CA VAL A 25 -0.58 5.28 -8.19
C VAL A 25 -1.31 3.95 -8.31
N ILE A 26 -0.74 2.85 -7.77
CA ILE A 26 -1.41 1.55 -7.76
C ILE A 26 -2.70 1.60 -6.91
N ALA A 27 -2.70 2.29 -5.79
CA ALA A 27 -3.88 2.46 -4.95
C ALA A 27 -5.02 3.15 -5.71
N LEU A 28 -4.72 4.23 -6.45
CA LEU A 28 -5.70 4.90 -7.30
C LEU A 28 -6.21 4.00 -8.43
N ALA A 29 -5.33 3.21 -9.04
CA ALA A 29 -5.72 2.25 -10.07
C ALA A 29 -6.70 1.20 -9.52
N VAL A 30 -6.42 0.63 -8.34
CA VAL A 30 -7.30 -0.32 -7.63
C VAL A 30 -8.65 0.31 -7.30
N ILE A 31 -8.67 1.55 -6.79
CA ILE A 31 -9.91 2.28 -6.54
C ILE A 31 -10.71 2.42 -7.84
N GLY A 32 -10.09 2.88 -8.92
CA GLY A 32 -10.78 3.08 -10.20
C GLY A 32 -11.35 1.77 -10.78
N LEU A 33 -10.56 0.69 -10.72
CA LEU A 33 -10.99 -0.63 -11.21
C LEU A 33 -12.22 -1.13 -10.46
N TYR A 34 -12.22 -1.08 -9.12
CA TYR A 34 -13.28 -1.68 -8.32
C TYR A 34 -14.45 -0.74 -8.01
N ALA A 35 -14.23 0.57 -7.93
CA ALA A 35 -15.31 1.54 -7.73
C ALA A 35 -16.28 1.57 -8.91
N THR A 36 -15.79 1.33 -10.12
CA THR A 36 -16.63 1.22 -11.33
C THR A 36 -17.68 0.12 -11.17
N ASP A 37 -17.30 -1.04 -10.63
CA ASP A 37 -18.22 -2.17 -10.42
C ASP A 37 -19.16 -1.96 -9.24
N VAL A 38 -18.70 -1.27 -8.19
CA VAL A 38 -19.58 -0.84 -7.09
C VAL A 38 -20.64 0.14 -7.60
N GLN A 39 -20.23 1.13 -8.39
CA GLN A 39 -21.14 2.14 -8.93
C GLN A 39 -22.16 1.51 -9.88
N ARG A 40 -21.73 0.63 -10.79
CA ARG A 40 -22.63 -0.10 -11.68
C ARG A 40 -23.69 -0.91 -10.93
N GLY A 41 -23.31 -1.66 -9.89
CA GLY A 41 -24.26 -2.43 -9.08
C GLY A 41 -25.27 -1.56 -8.32
N ASN A 42 -24.88 -0.34 -7.97
CA ASN A 42 -25.77 0.65 -7.37
C ASN A 42 -26.75 1.25 -8.39
N GLU A 43 -26.26 1.60 -9.59
CA GLU A 43 -27.07 2.16 -10.68
C GLU A 43 -28.09 1.15 -11.22
N GLU A 44 -27.70 -0.11 -11.38
CA GLU A 44 -28.57 -1.19 -11.86
C GLU A 44 -29.54 -1.71 -10.79
N ARG A 45 -29.46 -1.21 -9.54
CA ARG A 45 -30.24 -1.68 -8.37
C ARG A 45 -30.15 -3.19 -8.13
N THR A 46 -29.08 -3.84 -8.59
CA THR A 46 -28.80 -5.27 -8.42
C THR A 46 -28.13 -5.58 -7.08
N GLY A 47 -27.70 -4.54 -6.36
CA GLY A 47 -27.00 -4.64 -5.09
C GLY A 47 -25.48 -4.69 -5.27
N VAL A 48 -24.75 -4.18 -4.28
CA VAL A 48 -23.30 -4.09 -4.34
C VAL A 48 -22.68 -5.37 -3.76
N ASN A 49 -21.89 -6.08 -4.56
CA ASN A 49 -21.15 -7.25 -4.08
C ASN A 49 -19.99 -6.81 -3.16
N SER A 50 -19.90 -7.43 -1.98
CA SER A 50 -18.91 -7.07 -0.96
C SER A 50 -17.46 -7.22 -1.41
N LYS A 51 -17.18 -8.07 -2.41
CA LYS A 51 -15.83 -8.25 -2.98
C LYS A 51 -15.31 -6.98 -3.64
N TRP A 52 -16.18 -6.27 -4.36
CA TRP A 52 -15.82 -4.99 -5.00
C TRP A 52 -15.60 -3.90 -3.95
N VAL A 53 -16.45 -3.85 -2.92
CA VAL A 53 -16.29 -2.93 -1.78
C VAL A 53 -14.96 -3.15 -1.08
N TYR A 54 -14.59 -4.41 -0.85
CA TYR A 54 -13.31 -4.76 -0.25
C TYR A 54 -12.14 -4.19 -1.07
N GLY A 55 -12.15 -4.33 -2.40
CA GLY A 55 -11.14 -3.72 -3.28
C GLY A 55 -11.04 -2.20 -3.13
N VAL A 56 -12.18 -1.50 -3.10
CA VAL A 56 -12.22 -0.04 -2.92
C VAL A 56 -11.66 0.35 -1.54
N VAL A 57 -12.02 -0.37 -0.48
CA VAL A 57 -11.55 -0.08 0.89
C VAL A 57 -10.03 -0.30 1.00
N VAL A 58 -9.50 -1.40 0.45
CA VAL A 58 -8.05 -1.66 0.45
C VAL A 58 -7.31 -0.58 -0.35
N GLY A 59 -7.82 -0.20 -1.52
CA GLY A 59 -7.26 0.88 -2.32
C GLY A 59 -7.30 2.23 -1.59
N ALA A 60 -8.41 2.58 -0.94
CA ALA A 60 -8.54 3.83 -0.18
C ALA A 60 -7.60 3.86 1.03
N LEU A 61 -7.51 2.77 1.79
CA LEU A 61 -6.59 2.65 2.93
C LEU A 61 -5.13 2.80 2.49
N SER A 62 -4.78 2.17 1.37
CA SER A 62 -3.47 2.27 0.73
C SER A 62 -3.15 3.71 0.31
N ALA A 63 -4.10 4.39 -0.35
CA ALA A 63 -3.94 5.78 -0.78
C ALA A 63 -3.74 6.73 0.41
N VAL A 64 -4.58 6.63 1.44
CA VAL A 64 -4.45 7.42 2.67
C VAL A 64 -3.12 7.13 3.37
N THR A 65 -2.72 5.86 3.44
CA THR A 65 -1.43 5.47 4.02
C THR A 65 -0.26 6.14 3.27
N CYS A 66 -0.29 6.18 1.94
CA CYS A 66 0.74 6.88 1.16
C CYS A 66 0.78 8.39 1.46
N LEU A 67 -0.37 9.04 1.58
CA LEU A 67 -0.46 10.46 1.93
C LEU A 67 0.13 10.76 3.32
N VAL A 68 -0.14 9.89 4.29
CA VAL A 68 0.44 9.98 5.65
C VAL A 68 1.96 9.86 5.58
N TRP A 69 2.48 8.88 4.83
CA TRP A 69 3.92 8.64 4.75
C TRP A 69 4.71 9.66 3.94
N PHE A 70 4.07 10.50 3.11
CA PHE A 70 4.74 11.65 2.50
C PHE A 70 5.22 12.70 3.52
N VAL A 71 4.77 12.62 4.78
CA VAL A 71 5.25 13.48 5.85
C VAL A 71 6.38 12.77 6.63
N PRO A 72 7.68 13.10 6.38
CA PRO A 72 8.81 12.38 6.98
C PRO A 72 8.81 12.30 8.51
N LYS A 73 8.24 13.32 9.19
CA LYS A 73 8.13 13.34 10.65
C LYS A 73 7.29 12.19 11.20
N LEU A 74 6.29 11.73 10.45
CA LEU A 74 5.39 10.66 10.89
C LEU A 74 6.09 9.29 10.87
N ILE A 75 7.00 9.06 9.92
CA ILE A 75 7.82 7.84 9.84
C ILE A 75 8.72 7.72 11.07
N GLY A 76 9.39 8.82 11.44
CA GLY A 76 10.26 8.86 12.62
C GLY A 76 9.50 8.61 13.92
N LEU A 77 8.25 9.08 14.03
CA LEU A 77 7.41 8.89 15.22
C LEU A 77 6.83 7.47 15.31
N ALA A 78 6.50 6.85 14.17
CA ALA A 78 5.81 5.56 14.13
C ALA A 78 6.68 4.38 14.60
N GLY A 79 8.01 4.46 14.47
CA GLY A 79 8.93 3.42 14.94
C GLY A 79 8.56 2.03 14.41
N ILE A 80 8.36 1.06 15.31
CA ILE A 80 7.99 -0.33 14.95
C ILE A 80 6.58 -0.45 14.36
N LEU A 81 5.70 0.53 14.58
CA LEU A 81 4.34 0.49 14.03
C LEU A 81 4.34 0.69 12.51
N ALA A 82 5.34 1.37 11.94
CA ALA A 82 5.45 1.56 10.49
C ALA A 82 5.58 0.23 9.72
N PRO A 83 6.57 -0.65 10.01
CA PRO A 83 6.65 -1.93 9.32
C PRO A 83 5.45 -2.85 9.59
N ILE A 84 4.88 -2.82 10.80
CA ILE A 84 3.68 -3.62 11.13
C ILE A 84 2.49 -3.15 10.27
N TRP A 85 2.24 -1.85 10.19
CA TRP A 85 1.17 -1.29 9.38
C TRP A 85 1.34 -1.60 7.89
N ASN A 86 2.55 -1.43 7.36
CA ASN A 86 2.84 -1.73 5.96
C ASN A 86 2.66 -3.23 5.65
N LEU A 87 2.95 -4.11 6.62
CA LEU A 87 2.67 -5.54 6.51
C LEU A 87 1.17 -5.85 6.54
N ILE A 88 0.37 -5.13 7.33
CA ILE A 88 -1.09 -5.26 7.32
C ILE A 88 -1.64 -4.91 5.94
N VAL A 89 -1.22 -3.77 5.36
CA VAL A 89 -1.65 -3.38 4.01
C VAL A 89 -1.23 -4.41 2.96
N PHE A 90 -0.02 -4.97 3.07
CA PHE A 90 0.41 -6.10 2.24
C PHE A 90 -0.53 -7.31 2.33
N ILE A 91 -0.90 -7.72 3.54
CA ILE A 91 -1.83 -8.85 3.76
C ILE A 91 -3.19 -8.55 3.13
N LEU A 92 -3.69 -7.32 3.24
CA LEU A 92 -4.95 -6.94 2.61
C LEU A 92 -4.90 -7.07 1.08
N TYR A 93 -3.80 -6.64 0.46
CA TYR A 93 -3.57 -6.80 -0.98
C TYR A 93 -3.43 -8.26 -1.40
N ILE A 94 -2.73 -9.11 -0.63
CA ILE A 94 -2.60 -10.53 -1.01
C ILE A 94 -3.94 -11.27 -0.87
N SER A 95 -4.77 -10.90 0.12
CA SER A 95 -6.13 -11.40 0.23
C SER A 95 -7.01 -10.92 -0.94
N LEU A 96 -6.88 -9.65 -1.35
CA LEU A 96 -7.59 -9.09 -2.51
C LEU A 96 -7.23 -9.84 -3.79
N PHE A 97 -5.93 -9.97 -4.05
CA PHE A 97 -5.39 -10.78 -5.13
C PHE A 97 -5.95 -12.20 -5.08
N GLY A 98 -5.92 -12.88 -3.92
CA GLY A 98 -6.41 -14.25 -3.78
C GLY A 98 -7.88 -14.42 -4.16
N VAL A 99 -8.75 -13.49 -3.72
CA VAL A 99 -10.19 -13.52 -4.04
C VAL A 99 -10.44 -13.37 -5.53
N PHE A 100 -9.77 -12.41 -6.18
CA PHE A 100 -9.97 -12.13 -7.61
C PHE A 100 -9.23 -13.12 -8.51
N ALA A 101 -8.06 -13.60 -8.09
CA ALA A 101 -7.29 -14.62 -8.78
C ALA A 101 -8.08 -15.93 -8.89
N ALA A 102 -8.72 -16.37 -7.80
CA ALA A 102 -9.53 -17.58 -7.78
C ALA A 102 -10.74 -17.48 -8.73
N MET A 103 -11.27 -16.28 -8.97
CA MET A 103 -12.43 -16.05 -9.81
C MET A 103 -12.08 -15.89 -11.29
N PHE A 104 -11.00 -15.17 -11.62
CA PHE A 104 -10.76 -14.70 -12.99
C PHE A 104 -9.55 -15.32 -13.68
N ILE A 105 -8.59 -15.92 -12.96
CA ILE A 105 -7.40 -16.49 -13.62
C ILE A 105 -7.78 -17.66 -14.52
N LYS A 106 -8.65 -18.55 -14.03
CA LYS A 106 -9.04 -19.78 -14.74
C LYS A 106 -10.20 -19.59 -15.72
N GLU A 107 -10.93 -18.47 -15.64
CA GLU A 107 -12.08 -18.20 -16.49
C GLU A 107 -11.62 -17.89 -17.93
N ASP A 108 -12.30 -18.45 -18.93
CA ASP A 108 -12.02 -18.16 -20.34
C ASP A 108 -12.77 -16.85 -20.73
N PRO A 109 -12.07 -15.79 -21.19
CA PRO A 109 -12.72 -14.54 -21.55
C PRO A 109 -13.82 -14.68 -22.60
N LYS A 110 -13.79 -15.66 -23.51
CA LYS A 110 -14.77 -15.84 -24.62
C LYS A 110 -15.19 -14.53 -25.33
N GLY A 111 -14.31 -13.52 -25.38
CA GLY A 111 -14.58 -12.20 -25.95
C GLY A 111 -15.28 -11.18 -25.04
N ASP A 112 -15.55 -11.50 -23.77
CA ASP A 112 -16.08 -10.59 -22.77
C ASP A 112 -14.98 -9.64 -22.25
N GLY A 113 -15.13 -8.35 -22.59
CA GLY A 113 -14.24 -7.28 -22.15
C GLY A 113 -14.20 -7.11 -20.62
N PHE A 114 -15.27 -7.49 -19.90
CA PHE A 114 -15.30 -7.45 -18.44
C PHE A 114 -14.32 -8.46 -17.84
N VAL A 115 -14.35 -9.71 -18.30
CA VAL A 115 -13.45 -10.77 -17.82
C VAL A 115 -11.99 -10.43 -18.13
N MET A 116 -11.73 -9.87 -19.32
CA MET A 116 -10.38 -9.44 -19.71
C MET A 116 -9.86 -8.29 -18.82
N ARG A 117 -10.71 -7.29 -18.53
CA ARG A 117 -10.37 -6.21 -17.58
C ARG A 117 -10.07 -6.77 -16.19
N MET A 118 -10.86 -7.71 -15.70
CA MET A 118 -10.67 -8.30 -14.37
C MET A 118 -9.42 -9.17 -14.28
N LYS A 119 -9.03 -9.89 -15.34
CA LYS A 119 -7.72 -10.56 -15.41
C LYS A 119 -6.56 -9.58 -15.29
N ASN A 120 -6.67 -8.40 -15.91
CA ASN A 120 -5.66 -7.36 -15.78
C ASN A 120 -5.66 -6.75 -14.36
N ALA A 121 -6.83 -6.56 -13.76
CA ALA A 121 -6.96 -6.06 -12.39
C ALA A 121 -6.25 -6.99 -11.37
N VAL A 122 -6.35 -8.31 -11.54
CA VAL A 122 -5.64 -9.29 -10.71
C VAL A 122 -4.11 -9.04 -10.71
N TRP A 123 -3.53 -8.69 -11.86
CA TRP A 123 -2.11 -8.36 -11.92
C TRP A 123 -1.77 -7.03 -11.26
N VAL A 124 -2.67 -6.05 -11.31
CA VAL A 124 -2.53 -4.78 -10.58
C VAL A 124 -2.54 -5.02 -9.07
N ASP A 125 -3.41 -5.90 -8.58
CA ASP A 125 -3.45 -6.28 -7.16
C ASP A 125 -2.16 -6.97 -6.72
N LEU A 126 -1.63 -7.87 -7.55
CA LEU A 126 -0.36 -8.53 -7.28
C LEU A 126 0.80 -7.54 -7.25
N ALA A 127 0.85 -6.60 -8.19
CA ALA A 127 1.85 -5.53 -8.20
C ALA A 127 1.76 -4.68 -6.93
N GLY A 128 0.54 -4.33 -6.50
CA GLY A 128 0.31 -3.64 -5.23
C GLY A 128 0.80 -4.44 -4.03
N ALA A 129 0.50 -5.74 -3.96
CA ALA A 129 1.00 -6.62 -2.91
C ALA A 129 2.53 -6.61 -2.84
N ILE A 130 3.20 -6.78 -3.98
CA ILE A 130 4.66 -6.80 -4.04
C ILE A 130 5.26 -5.47 -3.58
N LEU A 131 4.71 -4.33 -4.02
CA LEU A 131 5.18 -3.02 -3.57
C LEU A 131 5.00 -2.80 -2.07
N TRP A 132 3.85 -3.20 -1.50
CA TRP A 132 3.63 -3.13 -0.06
C TRP A 132 4.55 -4.05 0.73
N PHE A 133 4.88 -5.23 0.19
CA PHE A 133 5.87 -6.14 0.79
C PHE A 133 7.26 -5.50 0.85
N PHE A 134 7.74 -4.92 -0.26
CA PHE A 134 9.00 -4.18 -0.26
C PHE A 134 8.96 -2.99 0.69
N THR A 135 7.83 -2.29 0.77
CA THR A 135 7.63 -1.17 1.68
C THR A 135 7.72 -1.60 3.15
N ALA A 136 7.15 -2.76 3.49
CA ALA A 136 7.28 -3.36 4.82
C ALA A 136 8.73 -3.71 5.15
N ILE A 137 9.48 -4.32 4.21
CA ILE A 137 10.90 -4.64 4.37
C ILE A 137 11.74 -3.38 4.56
N VAL A 138 11.57 -2.38 3.69
CA VAL A 138 12.33 -1.11 3.76
C VAL A 138 12.06 -0.42 5.10
N SER A 139 10.82 -0.39 5.55
CA SER A 139 10.44 0.20 6.85
C SER A 139 11.02 -0.58 8.02
N LEU A 140 11.06 -1.91 7.92
CA LEU A 140 11.65 -2.77 8.94
C LEU A 140 13.15 -2.57 9.03
N VAL A 141 13.86 -2.55 7.89
CA VAL A 141 15.30 -2.29 7.82
C VAL A 141 15.64 -0.88 8.32
N TYR A 142 14.82 0.12 7.97
CA TYR A 142 14.99 1.47 8.47
C TYR A 142 14.89 1.50 10.00
N TRP A 143 13.84 0.89 10.55
CA TRP A 143 13.66 0.82 12.00
C TRP A 143 14.78 0.02 12.68
N THR A 144 15.20 -1.12 12.13
CA THR A 144 16.28 -1.92 12.73
C THR A 144 17.64 -1.23 12.73
N ARG A 145 17.90 -0.32 11.78
CA ARG A 145 19.13 0.48 11.76
C ARG A 145 19.09 1.71 12.66
N HIS A 146 17.90 2.27 12.91
CA HIS A 146 17.75 3.50 13.71
C HIS A 146 17.31 3.25 15.16
N ARG A 147 16.93 2.01 15.52
CA ARG A 147 16.59 1.61 16.90
C ARG A 147 17.75 1.77 17.89
N ASP A 148 19.00 1.73 17.43
CA ASP A 148 20.19 1.86 18.29
C ASP A 148 20.37 3.27 18.87
N LEU A 149 19.68 4.29 18.32
CA LEU A 149 19.68 5.64 18.87
C LEU A 149 18.61 5.87 19.96
N GLY A 150 17.63 4.96 20.09
CA GLY A 150 16.46 5.13 20.97
C GLY A 150 16.33 4.08 22.08
N VAL A 151 17.02 2.94 21.97
CA VAL A 151 16.89 1.84 22.93
C VAL A 151 18.17 1.72 23.76
N THR A 152 18.28 2.53 24.81
CA THR A 152 18.79 2.20 26.16
C THR A 152 19.14 3.44 26.99
N ARG A 153 18.15 4.26 27.36
CA ARG A 153 18.35 5.26 28.45
C ARG A 153 18.32 4.65 29.85
N PHE A 154 17.82 3.42 30.00
CA PHE A 154 17.60 2.79 31.30
C PHE A 154 18.51 1.59 31.62
N THR A 155 19.50 1.25 30.79
CA THR A 155 20.44 0.14 31.08
C THR A 155 21.89 0.57 31.35
N GLY A 156 22.14 1.88 31.56
CA GLY A 156 23.45 2.36 32.03
C GLY A 156 24.64 2.03 31.12
N ARG A 157 24.41 1.69 29.85
CA ARG A 157 25.45 1.25 28.89
C ARG A 157 25.69 2.27 27.77
N ALA A 158 25.51 3.55 28.06
CA ALA A 158 26.03 4.58 27.17
C ALA A 158 27.56 4.60 27.31
N ARG A 159 28.29 4.21 26.24
CA ARG A 159 29.70 4.61 26.09
C ARG A 159 29.70 6.07 25.63
N VAL A 160 30.36 6.91 26.43
CA VAL A 160 30.81 8.26 26.08
C VAL A 160 31.88 8.21 25.00
#